data_AF-A0A554K4I0-F1
#
_entry.id   AF-A0A554K4I0-F1
#
_cell.length_a   1.000
_cell.length_b   1.000
_cell.length_c   1.000
_cell.angle_alpha   90.00
_cell.angle_beta   90.00
_cell.angle_gamma   90.00
#
_symmetry.space_group_name_H-M   'P 1'
#
loop_
_entity.id
_entity.type
_entity.pdbx_description
1 polymer ?
#
loop_
_entity_poly.entity_id
_entity_poly.type
_entity_poly.pdbx_seq_one_letter_code
_entity_poly.pdbx_strand_id
1 'polypeptide(L)'
;YSKEEFEKLRERIIMDMNKQPYIDKGGRVYRYGEFMPPDLSLSAYNESYAMDFFPLTEKEAHAKGFEWKELPVPPQTPTLRGDAIPGSILETSDSITKEILECIECKKPFLIVLAELTLLRRFGFPVPRRCFNCRYRERMSRLNPPFLWDRTCAKCGIAIKTSYAPERPEIVYCEQCYHAEVV
;
A
#
# COMPACT_ATOMS: atom_id res chain seq x y z
N TYR A 1 -32.92 0.97 -14.68
CA TYR A 1 -33.22 -0.30 -15.38
C TYR A 1 -34.16 -1.10 -14.51
N SER A 2 -35.19 -1.69 -15.11
CA SER A 2 -35.94 -2.78 -14.47
C SER A 2 -35.03 -4.02 -14.35
N LYS A 3 -35.41 -4.99 -13.50
CA LYS A 3 -34.65 -6.24 -13.33
C LYS A 3 -34.46 -6.98 -14.67
N GLU A 4 -35.52 -7.04 -15.47
CA GLU A 4 -35.52 -7.70 -16.77
C GLU A 4 -34.63 -6.99 -17.79
N GLU A 5 -34.59 -5.66 -17.78
CA GLU A 5 -33.67 -4.87 -18.63
C GLU A 5 -32.21 -5.09 -18.24
N PHE A 6 -31.93 -5.16 -16.93
CA PHE A 6 -30.59 -5.44 -16.42
C PHE A 6 -30.10 -6.83 -16.82
N GLU A 7 -30.94 -7.86 -16.68
CA GLU A 7 -30.59 -9.25 -17.03
C GLU A 7 -30.27 -9.38 -18.52
N LYS A 8 -31.11 -8.81 -19.40
CA LYS A 8 -30.85 -8.76 -20.86
C LYS A 8 -29.56 -8.03 -21.20
N LEU A 9 -29.29 -6.89 -20.55
CA LEU A 9 -28.07 -6.13 -20.77
C LEU A 9 -26.83 -6.92 -20.34
N ARG A 10 -26.90 -7.58 -19.19
CA ARG A 10 -25.80 -8.40 -18.66
C ARG A 10 -25.46 -9.55 -19.60
N GLU A 11 -26.45 -10.29 -20.09
CA GLU A 11 -26.22 -11.39 -21.04
C GLU A 11 -25.54 -10.91 -22.32
N ARG A 12 -26.00 -9.76 -22.86
CA ARG A 12 -25.37 -9.14 -24.03
C ARG A 12 -23.90 -8.80 -23.79
N ILE A 13 -23.59 -8.15 -22.67
CA ILE A 13 -22.20 -7.78 -22.31
C ILE A 13 -21.32 -9.03 -22.19
N ILE A 14 -21.80 -10.08 -21.52
CA ILE A 14 -21.05 -11.33 -21.37
C ILE A 14 -20.76 -11.96 -22.73
N MET A 15 -21.77 -12.03 -23.60
CA MET A 15 -21.61 -12.59 -24.95
C MET A 15 -20.60 -11.77 -25.77
N ASP A 16 -20.73 -10.44 -25.77
CA ASP A 16 -19.86 -9.55 -26.53
C ASP A 16 -18.40 -9.65 -26.06
N MET A 17 -18.17 -9.59 -24.74
CA MET A 17 -16.82 -9.71 -24.16
C MET A 17 -16.18 -11.10 -24.38
N ASN A 18 -16.97 -12.16 -24.51
CA ASN A 18 -16.46 -13.49 -24.84
C ASN A 18 -16.17 -13.66 -26.34
N LYS A 19 -16.96 -13.00 -27.20
CA LYS A 19 -16.80 -13.05 -28.66
C LYS A 19 -15.63 -12.18 -29.14
N GLN A 20 -15.43 -11.03 -28.52
CA GLN A 20 -14.37 -10.07 -28.84
C GLN A 20 -13.62 -9.71 -27.55
N PRO A 21 -12.82 -10.64 -27.02
CA PRO A 21 -12.05 -10.37 -25.82
C PRO A 21 -10.97 -9.32 -26.10
N TYR A 22 -10.61 -8.57 -25.07
CA TYR A 22 -9.47 -7.67 -25.14
C TYR A 22 -8.18 -8.51 -25.15
N ILE A 23 -7.22 -8.13 -25.99
CA ILE A 23 -5.92 -8.76 -26.09
C ILE A 23 -4.87 -7.68 -25.81
N ASP A 24 -4.08 -7.87 -24.75
CA ASP A 24 -3.02 -6.92 -24.40
C ASP A 24 -1.84 -7.00 -25.39
N LYS A 25 -0.89 -6.07 -25.25
CA LYS A 25 0.36 -6.07 -26.04
C LYS A 25 1.19 -7.36 -25.87
N GLY A 26 0.98 -8.11 -24.78
CA GLY A 26 1.64 -9.38 -24.48
C GLY A 26 0.89 -10.62 -24.98
N GLY A 27 -0.23 -10.45 -25.69
CA GLY A 27 -1.06 -11.55 -26.21
C GLY A 27 -1.96 -12.23 -25.16
N ARG A 28 -2.11 -11.67 -23.96
CA ARG A 28 -3.02 -12.18 -22.93
C ARG A 28 -4.45 -11.83 -23.29
N VAL A 29 -5.35 -12.80 -23.15
CA VAL A 29 -6.76 -12.68 -23.54
C VAL A 29 -7.62 -12.44 -22.30
N TYR A 30 -8.32 -11.31 -22.28
CA TYR A 30 -9.18 -10.89 -21.17
C TYR A 30 -10.64 -11.03 -21.56
N ARG A 31 -11.35 -11.92 -20.85
CA ARG A 31 -12.78 -12.23 -21.05
C ARG A 31 -13.63 -11.63 -19.94
N TYR A 32 -14.94 -11.80 -20.04
CA TYR A 32 -15.86 -11.38 -18.98
C TYR A 32 -15.50 -12.05 -17.65
N GLY A 33 -15.36 -11.25 -16.59
CA GLY A 33 -15.04 -11.71 -15.24
C GLY A 33 -13.54 -11.80 -14.94
N GLU A 34 -12.67 -11.62 -15.94
CA GLU A 34 -11.23 -11.47 -15.72
C GLU A 34 -10.90 -10.08 -15.14
N PHE A 35 -9.72 -9.97 -14.54
CA PHE A 35 -9.21 -8.67 -14.08
C PHE A 35 -8.98 -7.70 -15.23
N MET A 36 -9.02 -6.40 -14.92
CA MET A 36 -8.71 -5.36 -15.92
C MET A 36 -7.28 -5.54 -16.45
N PRO A 37 -7.06 -5.45 -17.77
CA PRO A 37 -5.74 -5.47 -18.36
C PRO A 37 -4.81 -4.42 -17.73
N PRO A 38 -3.57 -4.76 -17.38
CA PRO A 38 -2.66 -3.82 -16.74
C PRO A 38 -2.26 -2.62 -17.61
N ASP A 39 -2.30 -2.76 -18.93
CA ASP A 39 -2.02 -1.70 -19.90
C ASP A 39 -3.16 -0.69 -20.06
N LEU A 40 -4.35 -0.99 -19.50
CA LEU A 40 -5.44 -0.04 -19.33
C LEU A 40 -5.41 0.67 -17.96
N SER A 41 -4.45 0.34 -17.10
CA SER A 41 -4.28 1.01 -15.81
C SER A 41 -3.90 2.47 -16.01
N LEU A 42 -4.56 3.37 -15.27
CA LEU A 42 -4.21 4.80 -15.25
C LEU A 42 -3.00 5.11 -14.36
N SER A 43 -2.44 4.10 -13.70
CA SER A 43 -1.35 4.24 -12.74
C SER A 43 -0.25 3.23 -13.05
N ALA A 44 0.99 3.68 -12.91
CA ALA A 44 2.16 2.83 -13.05
C ALA A 44 2.28 1.85 -11.87
N TYR A 45 3.00 0.75 -12.08
CA TYR A 45 3.18 -0.30 -11.08
C TYR A 45 3.72 0.24 -9.76
N ASN A 46 4.76 1.07 -9.86
CA ASN A 46 5.48 1.64 -8.73
C ASN A 46 4.70 2.72 -7.97
N GLU A 47 3.61 3.25 -8.54
CA GLU A 47 2.69 4.17 -7.87
C GLU A 47 1.52 3.42 -7.19
N SER A 48 1.34 2.14 -7.49
CA SER A 48 0.24 1.32 -6.98
C SER A 48 0.61 0.58 -5.68
N TYR A 49 -0.41 0.17 -4.92
CA TYR A 49 -0.25 -0.70 -3.75
C TYR A 49 0.38 -2.06 -4.07
N ALA A 50 0.41 -2.48 -5.35
CA ALA A 50 1.09 -3.71 -5.73
C ALA A 50 2.58 -3.65 -5.38
N MET A 51 3.21 -2.48 -5.48
CA MET A 51 4.63 -2.29 -5.14
C MET A 51 4.93 -2.52 -3.65
N ASP A 52 3.95 -2.27 -2.77
CA ASP A 52 4.13 -2.43 -1.32
C ASP A 52 4.17 -3.91 -0.89
N PHE A 53 3.41 -4.77 -1.59
CA PHE A 53 3.30 -6.19 -1.24
C PHE A 53 4.07 -7.11 -2.19
N PHE A 54 4.26 -6.70 -3.43
CA PHE A 54 4.89 -7.44 -4.51
C PHE A 54 5.94 -6.54 -5.18
N PRO A 55 7.01 -6.14 -4.47
CA PRO A 55 8.00 -5.23 -5.02
C PRO A 55 8.64 -5.86 -6.26
N LEU A 56 8.63 -5.12 -7.38
CA LEU A 56 9.29 -5.49 -8.63
C LEU A 56 10.31 -4.42 -9.00
N THR A 57 11.37 -4.83 -9.68
CA THR A 57 12.26 -3.90 -10.37
C THR A 57 11.58 -3.36 -11.64
N GLU A 58 12.03 -2.21 -12.12
CA GLU A 58 11.55 -1.62 -13.38
C GLU A 58 11.62 -2.61 -14.55
N LYS A 59 12.73 -3.35 -14.66
CA LYS A 59 12.92 -4.38 -15.70
C LYS A 59 11.89 -5.49 -15.60
N GLU A 60 11.61 -5.98 -14.39
CA GLU A 60 10.61 -7.03 -14.16
C GLU A 60 9.19 -6.52 -14.40
N ALA A 61 8.91 -5.27 -14.04
CA ALA A 61 7.61 -4.64 -14.26
C ALA A 61 7.31 -4.55 -15.76
N HIS A 62 8.26 -4.04 -16.55
CA HIS A 62 8.14 -3.97 -18.01
C HIS A 62 8.05 -5.36 -18.65
N ALA A 63 8.83 -6.33 -18.20
CA ALA A 63 8.75 -7.71 -18.69
C ALA A 63 7.35 -8.33 -18.48
N LYS A 64 6.63 -7.90 -17.44
CA LYS A 64 5.26 -8.34 -17.15
C LYS A 64 4.18 -7.51 -17.85
N GLY A 65 4.55 -6.47 -18.59
CA GLY A 65 3.65 -5.57 -19.30
C GLY A 65 3.11 -4.41 -18.44
N PHE A 66 3.74 -4.12 -17.30
CA PHE A 66 3.35 -3.00 -16.46
C PHE A 66 4.08 -1.71 -16.87
N GLU A 67 3.39 -0.58 -16.69
CA GLU A 67 4.00 0.73 -16.80
C GLU A 67 4.84 1.06 -15.56
N TRP A 68 5.91 1.82 -15.76
CA TRP A 68 6.78 2.33 -14.71
C TRP A 68 6.92 3.83 -14.87
N LYS A 69 6.87 4.58 -13.77
CA LYS A 69 6.90 6.04 -13.81
C LYS A 69 7.82 6.58 -12.74
N GLU A 70 8.97 7.11 -13.16
CA GLU A 70 9.85 7.87 -12.28
C GLU A 70 9.38 9.32 -12.20
N LEU A 71 9.06 9.77 -10.99
CA LEU A 71 8.79 11.18 -10.75
C LEU A 71 10.12 11.89 -10.48
N PRO A 72 10.48 12.92 -11.27
CA PRO A 72 11.64 13.73 -10.96
C PRO A 72 11.38 14.43 -9.62
N VAL A 73 12.21 14.14 -8.62
CA VAL A 73 12.19 14.89 -7.36
C VAL A 73 13.08 16.10 -7.57
N PRO A 74 12.55 17.33 -7.66
CA PRO A 74 13.40 18.50 -7.73
C PRO A 74 14.28 18.54 -6.48
N PRO A 75 15.59 18.79 -6.62
CA PRO A 75 16.47 18.92 -5.47
C PRO A 75 16.07 20.17 -4.71
N GLN A 76 15.35 20.00 -3.60
CA GLN A 76 15.06 21.07 -2.65
C GLN A 76 16.06 20.94 -1.51
N THR A 77 16.78 22.02 -1.22
CA THR A 77 17.70 22.06 -0.09
C THR A 77 16.90 22.20 1.20
N PRO A 78 17.01 21.26 2.16
CA PRO A 78 16.32 21.38 3.44
C PRO A 78 16.83 22.59 4.23
N THR A 79 15.91 23.34 4.86
CA THR A 79 16.24 24.48 5.73
C THR A 79 16.27 24.08 7.20
N LEU A 80 15.52 23.04 7.59
CA LEU A 80 15.47 22.53 8.95
C LEU A 80 15.70 21.02 8.99
N ARG A 81 16.60 20.57 9.86
CA ARG A 81 16.84 19.14 10.09
C ARG A 81 15.72 18.54 10.94
N GLY A 82 15.35 17.29 10.66
CA GLY A 82 14.32 16.57 11.43
C GLY A 82 14.60 16.49 12.94
N ASP A 83 15.87 16.51 13.35
CA ASP A 83 16.29 16.49 14.76
C ASP A 83 16.06 17.82 15.49
N ALA A 84 16.03 18.93 14.75
CA ALA A 84 15.79 20.27 15.30
C ALA A 84 14.29 20.58 15.46
N ILE A 85 13.41 19.67 15.04
CA ILE A 85 11.96 19.81 15.20
C ILE A 85 11.60 19.64 16.68
N PRO A 86 10.88 20.60 17.30
CA PRO A 86 10.43 20.50 18.68
C PRO A 86 9.70 19.19 18.96
N GLY A 87 9.95 18.61 20.14
CA GLY A 87 9.30 17.37 20.57
C GLY A 87 7.82 17.55 20.93
N SER A 88 7.38 18.79 21.15
CA SER A 88 6.02 19.14 21.51
C SER A 88 5.39 20.08 20.48
N ILE A 89 4.11 19.87 20.19
CA ILE A 89 3.33 20.73 19.30
C ILE A 89 3.12 22.13 19.88
N LEU A 90 3.16 22.27 21.21
CA LEU A 90 3.01 23.57 21.90
C LEU A 90 4.20 24.50 21.65
N GLU A 91 5.38 23.92 21.45
CA GLU A 91 6.63 24.64 21.16
C GLU A 91 6.81 24.91 19.67
N THR A 92 5.91 24.37 18.83
CA THR A 92 6.01 24.46 17.37
C THR A 92 5.28 25.71 16.86
N SER A 93 6.06 26.67 16.37
CA SER A 93 5.57 27.88 15.70
C SER A 93 4.98 27.58 14.31
N ASP A 94 4.05 28.44 13.85
CA ASP A 94 3.48 28.42 12.50
C ASP A 94 4.53 28.62 11.40
N SER A 95 5.68 29.19 11.74
CA SER A 95 6.80 29.38 10.82
C SER A 95 7.28 28.09 10.20
N ILE A 96 7.04 26.93 10.83
CA ILE A 96 7.42 25.61 10.31
C ILE A 96 6.77 25.30 8.95
N THR A 97 5.64 25.93 8.63
CA THR A 97 4.96 25.76 7.32
C THR A 97 5.72 26.40 6.16
N LYS A 98 6.69 27.28 6.45
CA LYS A 98 7.57 27.93 5.48
C LYS A 98 8.93 27.23 5.34
N GLU A 99 9.23 26.30 6.24
CA GLU A 99 10.51 25.58 6.30
C GLU A 99 10.44 24.28 5.48
N ILE A 100 11.55 23.91 4.85
CA ILE A 100 11.73 22.63 4.18
C ILE A 100 12.40 21.67 5.17
N LEU A 101 11.66 20.64 5.60
CA LEU A 101 12.10 19.70 6.62
C LEU A 101 12.90 18.54 6.00
N GLU A 102 14.03 18.17 6.60
CA GLU A 102 14.79 16.98 6.23
C GLU A 102 14.29 15.75 6.98
N CYS A 103 13.91 14.69 6.24
CA CYS A 103 13.58 13.40 6.85
C CYS A 103 14.81 12.77 7.52
N ILE A 104 14.72 12.35 8.78
CA ILE A 104 15.87 11.76 9.48
C ILE A 104 16.38 10.48 8.80
N GLU A 105 15.48 9.67 8.24
CA GLU A 105 15.78 8.34 7.67
C GLU A 105 16.27 8.41 6.22
N CYS A 106 15.45 8.97 5.31
CA CYS A 106 15.78 8.97 3.88
C CYS A 106 16.44 10.26 3.38
N LYS A 107 16.65 11.25 4.26
CA LYS A 107 17.22 12.58 3.94
C LYS A 107 16.47 13.38 2.86
N LYS A 108 15.29 12.90 2.45
CA LYS A 108 14.46 13.60 1.48
C LYS A 108 13.78 14.82 2.13
N PRO A 109 13.71 15.95 1.42
CA PRO A 109 12.97 17.13 1.87
C PRO A 109 11.47 16.84 1.87
N PHE A 110 10.75 17.39 2.84
CA PHE A 110 9.30 17.42 2.89
C PHE A 110 8.79 18.69 3.55
N LEU A 111 7.53 19.02 3.30
CA LEU A 111 6.87 20.22 3.79
C LEU A 111 5.68 19.81 4.66
N ILE A 112 5.25 20.71 5.53
CA ILE A 112 3.99 20.59 6.26
C ILE A 112 3.12 21.78 5.90
N VAL A 113 1.89 21.49 5.47
CA VAL A 113 0.92 22.55 5.16
C VAL A 113 0.14 22.96 6.40
N LEU A 114 -0.43 24.17 6.37
CA LEU A 114 -1.19 24.71 7.51
C LEU A 114 -2.34 23.78 7.95
N ALA A 115 -3.00 23.13 7.00
CA ALA A 115 -4.07 22.16 7.29
C ALA A 115 -3.58 20.97 8.13
N GLU A 116 -2.39 20.44 7.81
CA GLU A 116 -1.76 19.36 8.57
C GLU A 116 -1.33 19.84 9.96
N LEU A 117 -0.71 21.03 10.05
CA LEU A 117 -0.32 21.61 11.35
C LEU A 117 -1.53 21.83 12.26
N THR A 118 -2.65 22.29 11.71
CA THR A 118 -3.91 22.50 12.43
C THR A 118 -4.45 21.18 12.97
N LEU A 119 -4.40 20.12 12.16
CA LEU A 119 -4.80 18.78 12.56
C LEU A 119 -3.91 18.24 13.69
N LEU A 120 -2.59 18.39 13.56
CA LEU A 120 -1.62 17.98 14.58
C LEU A 120 -1.89 18.68 15.93
N ARG A 121 -2.15 19.98 15.91
CA ARG A 121 -2.53 20.75 17.11
C ARG A 121 -3.82 20.26 17.74
N ARG A 122 -4.86 20.04 16.94
CA ARG A 122 -6.16 19.57 17.45
C ARG A 122 -6.04 18.26 18.23
N PHE A 123 -5.15 17.37 17.79
CA PHE A 123 -4.93 16.08 18.45
C PHE A 123 -3.76 16.08 19.44
N GLY A 124 -3.05 17.19 19.61
CA GLY A 124 -1.88 17.26 20.48
C GLY A 124 -0.66 16.47 19.96
N PHE A 125 -0.59 16.18 18.67
CA PHE A 125 0.51 15.41 18.08
C PHE A 125 1.67 16.32 17.67
N PRO A 126 2.93 15.94 17.97
CA PRO A 126 4.09 16.68 17.53
C PRO A 126 4.26 16.61 16.01
N VAL A 127 5.02 17.56 15.48
CA VAL A 127 5.37 17.55 14.06
C VAL A 127 6.24 16.32 13.74
N PRO A 128 5.89 15.54 12.70
CA PRO A 128 6.65 14.35 12.33
C PRO A 128 8.07 14.70 11.89
N ARG A 129 9.05 13.95 12.41
CA ARG A 129 10.46 14.07 11.99
C ARG A 129 10.81 13.20 10.78
N ARG A 130 9.93 12.26 10.43
CA ARG A 130 10.02 11.40 9.24
C ARG A 130 9.03 11.88 8.20
N CYS A 131 9.43 11.86 6.92
CA CYS A 131 8.52 12.21 5.83
C CYS A 131 7.37 11.19 5.72
N PHE A 132 6.32 11.57 5.00
CA PHE A 132 5.14 10.74 4.76
C PHE A 132 5.51 9.32 4.27
N ASN A 133 6.38 9.21 3.28
CA ASN A 133 6.76 7.92 2.69
C ASN A 133 7.47 6.97 3.69
N CYS A 134 8.35 7.51 4.55
CA CYS A 134 9.01 6.70 5.60
C CYS A 134 8.01 6.25 6.66
N ARG A 135 7.11 7.15 7.10
CA ARG A 135 6.03 6.80 8.04
C ARG A 135 5.06 5.78 7.45
N TYR A 136 4.75 5.92 6.17
CA TYR A 136 3.92 4.98 5.43
C TYR A 136 4.58 3.61 5.35
N ARG A 137 5.86 3.54 4.96
CA ARG A 137 6.63 2.28 4.92
C ARG A 137 6.69 1.60 6.28
N GLU A 138 6.94 2.35 7.35
CA GLU A 138 6.93 1.81 8.72
C GLU A 138 5.54 1.28 9.12
N ARG A 139 4.47 1.94 8.68
CA ARG A 139 3.12 1.41 8.89
C ARG A 139 2.92 0.12 8.11
N MET A 140 3.33 0.08 6.85
CA MET A 140 3.19 -1.10 5.98
C MET A 140 4.01 -2.28 6.49
N SER A 141 5.20 -2.07 7.07
CA SER A 141 6.03 -3.16 7.61
C SER A 141 5.42 -3.86 8.84
N ARG A 142 4.44 -3.22 9.49
CA ARG A 142 3.67 -3.82 10.60
C ARG A 142 2.46 -4.61 10.13
N LEU A 143 2.07 -4.48 8.86
CA LEU A 143 0.97 -5.22 8.29
C LEU A 143 1.46 -6.59 7.82
N ASN A 144 0.63 -7.60 8.03
CA ASN A 144 0.87 -8.89 7.38
C ASN A 144 0.53 -8.74 5.90
N PRO A 145 1.40 -9.24 5.00
CA PRO A 145 1.11 -9.20 3.57
C PRO A 145 -0.06 -10.16 3.26
N PRO A 146 -0.71 -10.00 2.10
CA PRO A 146 -1.88 -10.81 1.71
C PRO A 146 -1.46 -12.21 1.23
N PHE A 147 -0.64 -12.90 2.01
CA PHE A 147 -0.21 -14.27 1.79
C PHE A 147 -0.69 -15.17 2.92
N LEU A 148 -1.05 -16.39 2.56
CA LEU A 148 -1.30 -17.45 3.52
C LEU A 148 -0.14 -18.43 3.44
N TRP A 149 0.48 -18.66 4.59
CA TRP A 149 1.54 -19.65 4.75
C TRP A 149 1.02 -20.89 5.43
N ASP A 150 1.54 -22.03 5.00
CA ASP A 150 1.34 -23.29 5.69
C ASP A 150 2.24 -23.33 6.92
N ARG A 151 1.61 -23.47 8.10
CA ARG A 151 2.27 -23.63 9.40
C ARG A 151 1.63 -24.79 10.14
N THR A 152 2.26 -25.22 11.24
CA THR A 152 1.68 -26.18 12.18
C THR A 152 1.26 -25.47 13.45
N CYS A 153 0.10 -25.83 13.99
CA CYS A 153 -0.35 -25.36 15.30
C CYS A 153 0.68 -25.72 16.36
N ALA A 154 1.14 -24.74 17.14
CA ALA A 154 2.17 -24.95 18.14
C ALA A 154 1.75 -25.86 19.31
N LYS A 155 0.43 -26.07 19.51
CA LYS A 155 -0.10 -26.89 20.61
C LYS A 155 -0.44 -28.33 20.22
N CYS A 156 -1.23 -28.50 19.16
CA CYS A 156 -1.71 -29.82 18.72
C CYS A 156 -1.05 -30.35 17.45
N GLY A 157 -0.17 -29.58 16.80
CA GLY A 157 0.59 -30.02 15.63
C GLY A 157 -0.19 -30.11 14.32
N ILE A 158 -1.49 -29.76 14.28
CA ILE A 158 -2.27 -29.82 13.03
C ILE A 158 -1.78 -28.78 12.01
N ALA A 159 -1.90 -29.11 10.73
CA ALA A 159 -1.62 -28.17 9.66
C ALA A 159 -2.65 -27.02 9.65
N ILE A 160 -2.16 -25.78 9.55
CA ILE A 160 -2.95 -24.56 9.53
C ILE A 160 -2.45 -23.62 8.44
N LYS A 161 -3.35 -22.80 7.89
CA LYS A 161 -3.00 -21.66 7.03
C LYS A 161 -3.09 -20.38 7.83
N THR A 162 -2.04 -19.57 7.79
CA THR A 162 -1.94 -18.37 8.64
C THR A 162 -1.34 -17.20 7.86
N SER A 163 -1.62 -15.97 8.28
CA SER A 163 -0.97 -14.76 7.75
C SER A 163 0.37 -14.44 8.42
N TYR A 164 0.95 -15.38 9.15
CA TYR A 164 2.27 -15.24 9.76
C TYR A 164 3.24 -16.16 9.01
N ALA A 165 4.28 -15.59 8.41
CA ALA A 165 5.31 -16.36 7.71
C ALA A 165 6.02 -17.32 8.69
N PRO A 166 6.42 -18.54 8.30
CA PRO A 166 7.07 -19.52 9.17
C PRO A 166 8.31 -19.01 9.91
N GLU A 167 9.03 -18.07 9.30
CA GLU A 167 10.26 -17.46 9.81
C GLU A 167 9.99 -16.48 10.97
N ARG A 168 8.73 -16.09 11.17
CA ARG A 168 8.33 -15.17 12.22
C ARG A 168 8.27 -15.87 13.59
N PRO A 169 8.74 -15.20 14.67
CA PRO A 169 8.89 -15.81 16.00
C PRO A 169 7.57 -16.04 16.76
N GLU A 170 6.45 -15.49 16.28
CA GLU A 170 5.15 -15.58 16.95
C GLU A 170 4.64 -17.04 17.01
N ILE A 171 4.05 -17.40 18.15
CA ILE A 171 3.39 -18.69 18.36
C ILE A 171 1.99 -18.61 17.74
N VAL A 172 1.68 -19.57 16.86
CA VAL A 172 0.38 -19.62 16.18
C VAL A 172 -0.37 -20.89 16.55
N TYR A 173 -1.61 -20.72 17.01
CA TYR A 173 -2.52 -21.80 17.33
C TYR A 173 -3.61 -21.95 16.27
N CYS A 174 -4.17 -23.15 16.17
CA CYS A 174 -5.42 -23.34 15.46
C CYS A 174 -6.58 -22.69 16.24
N GLU A 175 -7.68 -22.41 15.54
CA GLU A 175 -8.90 -21.82 16.09
C GLU A 175 -9.36 -22.53 17.38
N GLN A 176 -9.42 -23.86 17.36
CA GLN A 176 -9.83 -24.67 18.52
C GLN A 176 -8.90 -24.50 19.73
N CYS A 177 -7.58 -24.52 19.51
CA CYS A 177 -6.60 -24.35 20.60
C CYS A 177 -6.59 -22.92 21.14
N TYR A 178 -6.79 -21.93 20.28
CA TYR A 178 -6.90 -20.53 20.68
C TYR A 178 -8.12 -20.29 21.58
N HIS A 179 -9.31 -20.77 21.17
CA HIS A 179 -10.53 -20.64 21.98
C HIS A 179 -10.47 -21.39 23.32
N ALA A 180 -9.68 -22.46 23.41
CA ALA A 180 -9.48 -23.17 24.66
C ALA A 180 -8.54 -22.42 25.63
N GLU A 181 -7.69 -21.51 25.15
CA GLU A 181 -6.75 -20.74 25.97
C GLU A 181 -7.21 -19.31 26.28
N VAL A 182 -7.92 -18.67 25.35
CA VAL A 182 -8.37 -17.29 25.50
C VAL A 182 -9.87 -17.29 25.82
N VAL A 183 -10.18 -17.13 27.11
CA VAL A 183 -11.54 -16.90 27.65
C VAL A 183 -11.81 -15.41 27.76
#